data_AF-A0A7W1N6U5-F1
#
_entry.id   AF-A0A7W1N6U5-F1
#
_cell.length_a   1.000
_cell.length_b   1.000
_cell.length_c   1.000
_cell.angle_alpha   90.00
_cell.angle_beta   90.00
_cell.angle_gamma   90.00
#
_symmetry.space_group_name_H-M   'P 1'
#
loop_
_entity.id
_entity.type
_entity.pdbx_description
1 polymer ?
#
loop_
_entity_poly.entity_id
_entity_poly.type
_entity_poly.pdbx_seq_one_letter_code
_entity_poly.pdbx_strand_id
1 'polypeptide(L)' 'MGHARRRHTPEQIIRKLREADRLLGEGQEVAVVAKQLEVSEQTL' A
#
# COMPACT_ATOMS: atom_id res chain seq x y z
N MET A 1 20.24 -15.54 -0.83
CA MET A 1 20.06 -14.35 0.02
C MET A 1 18.58 -13.99 -0.03
N GLY A 2 17.77 -14.48 0.91
CA GLY A 2 16.34 -14.17 0.91
C GLY A 2 16.15 -12.68 1.14
N HIS A 3 15.44 -11.98 0.26
CA HIS A 3 15.04 -10.61 0.52
C HIS A 3 14.20 -10.61 1.78
N ALA A 4 14.77 -10.14 2.89
CA ALA A 4 13.97 -9.80 4.07
C ALA A 4 12.94 -8.80 3.59
N ARG A 5 11.70 -9.26 3.36
CA ARG A 5 10.57 -8.43 2.98
C ARG A 5 10.49 -7.37 4.08
N ARG A 6 10.92 -6.13 3.78
CA ARG A 6 10.94 -5.05 4.76
C ARG A 6 9.50 -4.90 5.25
N ARG A 7 9.25 -5.40 6.47
CA ARG A 7 7.93 -5.28 7.09
C ARG A 7 7.70 -3.80 7.34
N HIS A 8 6.56 -3.30 6.89
CA HIS A 8 6.12 -1.97 7.28
C HIS A 8 5.87 -1.95 8.79
N THR A 9 6.27 -0.86 9.45
CA THR A 9 5.89 -0.66 10.86
C THR A 9 4.38 -0.42 10.94
N PRO A 10 3.74 -0.66 12.10
CA PRO A 10 2.33 -0.35 12.29
C PRO A 10 1.97 1.10 11.89
N GLU A 11 2.83 2.06 12.20
CA GLU A 11 2.61 3.48 11.86
C GLU A 11 2.66 3.70 10.34
N GLN A 12 3.58 3.03 9.64
CA GLN A 12 3.64 3.08 8.18
C GLN A 12 2.39 2.46 7.55
N ILE A 13 1.89 1.35 8.10
CA ILE A 13 0.65 0.71 7.63
C ILE A 13 -0.53 1.66 7.79
N ILE A 14 -0.71 2.25 8.97
CA ILE A 14 -1.82 3.19 9.24
C ILE A 14 -1.79 4.38 8.28
N ARG A 15 -0.60 4.95 8.02
CA ARG A 15 -0.45 6.05 7.05
C ARG A 15 -0.85 5.62 5.65
N LYS A 16 -0.32 4.49 5.17
CA LYS A 16 -0.65 3.96 3.84
C LYS A 16 -2.14 3.65 3.67
N LEU A 17 -2.79 3.09 4.70
CA LEU A 17 -4.23 2.81 4.67
C LEU A 17 -5.07 4.08 4.55
N ARG A 18 -4.75 5.12 5.34
CA ARG A 18 -5.46 6.41 5.26
C ARG A 18 -5.29 7.07 3.89
N GLU A 19 -4.10 6.95 3.31
CA GLU A 19 -3.84 7.50 1.99
C GLU A 19 -4.52 6.69 0.89
N ALA A 20 -4.56 5.36 1.01
CA ALA A 20 -5.34 4.50 0.13
C ALA A 20 -6.83 4.89 0.13
N ASP A 21 -7.45 5.04 1.31
CA ASP A 21 -8.85 5.43 1.43
C ASP A 21 -9.13 6.77 0.74
N ARG A 22 -8.24 7.76 0.90
CA ARG A 22 -8.36 9.06 0.21
C ARG A 22 -8.31 8.90 -1.31
N LEU A 23 -7.29 8.23 -1.84
CA LEU A 23 -7.06 8.10 -3.28
C LEU A 23 -8.15 7.26 -3.96
N LEU A 24 -8.62 6.20 -3.28
CA LEU A 24 -9.75 5.40 -3.76
C LEU A 24 -11.06 6.21 -3.72
N GLY A 25 -11.27 7.03 -2.70
CA GLY A 25 -12.41 7.96 -2.63
C GLY A 25 -12.39 9.03 -3.73
N GLU A 26 -11.21 9.39 -4.23
CA GLU A 26 -11.02 10.25 -5.41
C GLU A 26 -11.27 9.50 -6.74
N GLY A 27 -11.55 8.20 -6.69
CA GLY A 27 -11.86 7.38 -7.87
C GLY A 27 -10.64 6.77 -8.56
N GLN A 28 -9.47 6.76 -7.92
CA GLN A 28 -8.27 6.14 -8.51
C GLN A 28 -8.39 4.61 -8.52
N GLU A 29 -7.82 3.99 -9.55
CA GLU A 29 -7.80 2.52 -9.66
C GLU A 29 -6.86 1.89 -8.62
N VAL A 30 -7.24 0.72 -8.12
CA VAL A 30 -6.49 -0.02 -7.08
C VAL A 30 -5.04 -0.26 -7.50
N ALA A 31 -4.77 -0.64 -8.75
CA ALA A 31 -3.43 -0.87 -9.25
C ALA A 31 -2.55 0.39 -9.23
N VAL A 32 -3.15 1.56 -9.48
CA VAL A 32 -2.46 2.86 -9.43
C VAL A 32 -2.14 3.22 -7.98
N VAL A 33 -3.11 3.08 -7.08
CA VAL A 33 -2.94 3.35 -5.64
C VAL A 33 -1.89 2.42 -5.02
N ALA A 34 -1.93 1.12 -5.32
CA ALA A 34 -0.95 0.15 -4.83
C ALA A 34 0.48 0.50 -5.27
N LYS A 35 0.62 0.90 -6.55
CA LYS A 35 1.90 1.36 -7.09
C LYS A 35 2.39 2.64 -6.39
N GLN A 36 1.53 3.64 -6.19
CA GLN A 36 1.88 4.90 -5.50
C GLN A 36 2.33 4.67 -4.06
N LEU A 37 1.67 3.75 -3.35
CA LEU A 37 2.00 3.42 -1.97
C LEU A 37 3.19 2.46 -1.84
N GLU A 38 3.80 2.07 -2.96
CA GLU A 38 4.89 1.07 -3.03
C GLU A 38 4.53 -0.20 -2.26
N VAL A 39 3.27 -0.65 -2.40
CA VAL A 39 2.78 -1.91 -1.85
C VAL A 39 2.48 -2.87 -2.98
N SER A 40 2.83 -4.13 -2.79
CA SER A 40 2.34 -5.19 -3.68
C SER A 40 0.85 -5.38 -3.42
N GLU A 41 0.08 -5.59 -4.48
CA GLU A 41 -1.24 -6.21 -4.32
C GLU A 41 -1.07 -7.53 -3.56
N GLN A 42 -1.93 -7.77 -2.57
CA GLN A 42 -1.89 -9.02 -1.83
C GLN A 42 -2.19 -10.16 -2.80
N THR A 43 -1.21 -11.02 -3.02
CA THR A 43 -1.44 -12.31 -3.66
C THR A 43 -2.00 -13.26 -2.61
N LEU A 44 -3.19 -13.82 -2.85
CA LEU A 44 -3.87 -14.80 -1.99
C LEU A 44 -3.01 -16.04 -1.74
#